data_AF-A0A2U3DA93-F1
#
_entry.id   AF-A0A2U3DA93-F1
#
_cell.length_a   1.000
_cell.length_b   1.000
_cell.length_c   1.000
_cell.angle_alpha   90.00
_cell.angle_beta   90.00
_cell.angle_gamma   90.00
#
_symmetry.space_group_name_H-M   'P 1'
#
loop_
_entity.id
_entity.type
_entity.pdbx_description
1 polymer ?
#
loop_
_entity_poly.entity_id
_entity_poly.type
_entity_poly.pdbx_seq_one_letter_code
_entity_poly.pdbx_strand_id
1 'polypeptide(L)'
;MTVIVLILLALGAFLYAWLAHRKTGPDTQMAVVAAVEEFASQMEAENDRMVEMIAALRHKLDGYEVQKEREIYTLKNELTKLQTQVAEMIEPKTDETAIVSNPPKDELPEFLQPKYKEVAERLLRGDDAHAIMMELNVGYGEVDLVKGLLQSRRMHS
;
A
#
# COMPACT_ATOMS: atom_id res chain seq x y z
N MET A 1 -10.29 10.81 -42.80
CA MET A 1 -9.98 12.22 -43.12
C MET A 1 -9.01 12.87 -42.13
N THR A 2 -9.17 12.69 -40.82
CA THR A 2 -8.31 13.29 -39.78
C THR A 2 -6.81 12.97 -39.91
N VAL A 3 -6.46 11.72 -40.21
CA VAL A 3 -5.05 11.30 -40.38
C VAL A 3 -4.38 11.99 -41.57
N ILE A 4 -5.09 12.15 -42.69
CA ILE A 4 -4.56 12.80 -43.90
C ILE A 4 -4.29 14.29 -43.63
N VAL A 5 -5.18 14.95 -42.88
CA VAL A 5 -5.00 16.36 -42.49
C VAL A 5 -3.80 16.51 -41.54
N LEU A 6 -3.61 15.58 -40.59
CA LEU A 6 -2.44 15.57 -39.71
C LEU A 6 -1.13 15.36 -40.49
N ILE A 7 -1.13 14.46 -41.48
CA ILE A 7 0.03 14.22 -42.34
C ILE A 7 0.35 15.46 -43.19
N LEU A 8 -0.66 16.13 -43.77
CA LEU A 8 -0.47 17.34 -44.55
C LEU A 8 0.03 18.52 -43.70
N LEU A 9 -0.46 18.65 -42.46
CA LEU A 9 0.04 19.64 -41.50
C LEU A 9 1.50 19.37 -41.12
N ALA A 10 1.85 18.10 -40.85
CA ALA A 10 3.24 17.71 -40.56
C ALA A 10 4.17 18.00 -41.74
N LEU A 11 3.75 17.67 -42.97
CA LEU A 11 4.48 18.00 -44.20
C LEU A 11 4.64 19.50 -44.41
N GLY A 12 3.59 20.29 -44.17
CA GLY A 12 3.63 21.74 -44.26
C GLY A 12 4.58 22.37 -43.25
N ALA A 13 4.55 21.90 -41.99
CA ALA A 13 5.47 22.33 -40.95
C ALA A 13 6.93 21.98 -41.29
N PHE A 14 7.15 20.77 -41.82
CA PHE A 14 8.48 20.33 -42.25
C PHE A 14 9.03 21.17 -43.41
N LEU A 15 8.22 21.41 -44.45
CA LEU A 15 8.60 22.26 -45.58
C LEU A 15 8.88 23.69 -45.16
N TYR A 16 8.09 24.24 -44.24
CA TYR A 16 8.30 25.57 -43.68
C TYR A 16 9.63 25.65 -42.90
N ALA A 17 9.90 24.67 -42.03
CA ALA A 17 11.16 24.59 -41.30
C ALA A 17 12.37 24.44 -42.23
N TRP A 18 12.23 23.65 -43.30
CA TRP A 18 13.27 23.46 -44.31
C TRP A 18 13.56 24.75 -45.11
N LEU A 19 12.52 25.50 -45.48
CA LEU A 19 12.68 26.80 -46.15
C LEU A 19 13.30 27.85 -45.23
N ALA A 20 12.92 27.84 -43.95
CA ALA A 20 13.48 28.73 -42.94
C ALA A 20 14.96 28.43 -42.70
N HIS A 21 15.35 27.15 -42.63
CA HIS A 21 16.74 26.72 -42.46
C HIS A 21 17.66 27.15 -43.62
N ARG A 22 17.12 27.26 -44.85
CA ARG A 22 17.87 27.80 -46.00
C ARG A 22 18.07 29.32 -45.96
N LYS A 23 17.25 30.03 -45.18
CA LYS A 23 17.30 31.50 -45.05
C LYS A 23 18.04 31.98 -43.80
N THR A 24 18.31 31.10 -42.84
CA THR A 24 19.08 31.43 -41.64
C THR A 24 20.57 31.42 -41.96
N GLY A 25 21.25 32.50 -41.57
CA GLY A 25 22.70 32.63 -41.73
C GLY A 25 23.49 31.77 -40.74
N PRO A 26 24.81 31.62 -40.94
CA PRO A 26 25.68 30.83 -40.06
C PRO A 26 25.62 31.29 -38.59
N ASP A 27 25.42 32.58 -38.34
CA ASP A 27 25.31 33.13 -36.98
C ASP A 27 24.05 32.69 -36.24
N THR A 28 22.93 32.54 -36.94
CA THR A 28 21.68 32.04 -36.34
C THR A 28 21.75 30.55 -36.07
N GLN A 29 22.48 29.79 -36.89
CA GLN A 29 22.72 28.37 -36.63
C GLN A 29 23.63 28.16 -35.42
N MET A 30 24.72 28.93 -35.28
CA MET A 30 25.58 28.85 -34.10
C MET A 30 24.85 29.24 -32.81
N ALA A 31 24.00 30.26 -32.84
CA ALA A 31 23.18 30.64 -31.68
C ALA A 31 22.20 29.51 -31.27
N VAL A 32 21.59 28.82 -32.23
CA VAL A 32 20.70 27.68 -31.95
C VAL A 32 21.49 26.49 -31.40
N VAL A 33 22.67 26.20 -31.96
CA VAL A 33 23.53 25.12 -31.45
C VAL A 33 23.98 25.41 -30.02
N ALA A 34 24.42 26.64 -29.74
CA ALA A 34 24.82 27.05 -28.39
C ALA A 34 23.64 26.95 -27.40
N ALA A 35 22.44 27.36 -27.79
CA ALA A 35 21.25 27.24 -26.96
C ALA A 35 20.83 25.78 -26.73
N VAL A 36 20.99 24.91 -27.72
CA VAL A 36 20.72 23.46 -27.58
C VAL A 36 21.75 22.80 -26.68
N GLU A 37 23.02 23.17 -26.78
CA GLU A 37 24.09 22.66 -25.93
C GLU A 37 23.92 23.11 -24.47
N GLU A 38 23.53 24.38 -24.26
CA GLU A 38 23.16 24.90 -22.94
C GLU A 38 21.96 24.14 -22.35
N PHE A 39 20.92 23.91 -23.15
CA PHE A 39 19.74 23.16 -22.72
C PHE A 39 20.06 21.69 -22.43
N ALA A 40 20.91 21.06 -23.24
CA ALA A 40 21.35 19.67 -23.02
C ALA A 40 22.13 19.55 -21.70
N SER A 41 23.06 20.48 -21.46
CA SER A 41 23.81 20.55 -20.19
C SER A 41 22.88 20.82 -19.00
N GLN A 42 21.87 21.67 -19.17
CA GLN A 42 20.88 21.94 -18.13
C GLN A 42 20.04 20.70 -17.82
N MET A 43 19.59 19.95 -18.83
CA MET A 43 18.87 18.70 -18.62
C MET A 43 19.72 17.63 -17.95
N GLU A 44 21.00 17.49 -18.32
CA GLU A 44 21.92 16.55 -17.67
C GLU A 44 22.08 16.90 -16.18
N ALA A 45 22.32 18.18 -15.87
CA ALA A 45 22.44 18.63 -14.49
C ALA A 45 21.14 18.45 -13.68
N GLU A 46 19.97 18.61 -14.31
CA GLU A 46 18.68 18.36 -13.66
C GLU A 46 18.44 16.86 -13.44
N ASN A 47 18.83 16.02 -14.40
CA ASN A 47 18.75 14.57 -14.29
C ASN A 47 19.64 14.05 -13.15
N ASP A 48 20.86 14.57 -13.02
CA ASP A 48 21.76 14.23 -11.91
C ASP A 48 21.14 14.59 -10.55
N ARG A 49 20.50 15.76 -10.44
CA ARG A 49 19.77 16.16 -9.23
C ARG A 49 18.58 15.25 -8.94
N MET A 50 17.84 14.83 -9.96
CA MET A 50 16.73 13.89 -9.81
C MET A 50 17.23 12.53 -9.33
N VAL A 51 18.34 12.03 -9.89
CA VAL A 51 18.98 10.78 -9.44
C VAL A 51 19.41 10.87 -7.98
N GLU A 52 20.03 11.98 -7.57
CA GLU A 52 20.44 12.20 -6.18
C GLU A 52 19.22 12.25 -5.24
N MET A 53 18.14 12.94 -5.64
CA MET A 53 16.90 12.99 -4.87
C MET A 53 16.24 11.61 -4.74
N ILE A 54 16.21 10.83 -5.81
CA ILE A 54 15.69 9.45 -5.79
C ILE A 54 16.53 8.59 -4.84
N ALA A 55 17.85 8.69 -4.90
CA ALA A 55 18.75 7.98 -3.98
C ALA A 55 18.49 8.37 -2.51
N ALA A 56 18.34 9.66 -2.24
CA ALA A 56 18.02 10.16 -0.90
C ALA A 56 16.65 9.70 -0.39
N LEU A 57 15.63 9.69 -1.25
CA LEU A 57 14.30 9.17 -0.92
C LEU A 57 14.33 7.67 -0.64
N ARG A 58 15.05 6.90 -1.47
CA ARG A 58 15.23 5.46 -1.27
C ARG A 58 15.90 5.17 0.07
N HIS A 59 17.00 5.87 0.39
CA HIS A 59 17.67 5.72 1.68
C HIS A 59 16.75 6.04 2.87
N LYS A 60 15.91 7.08 2.75
CA LYS A 60 14.91 7.40 3.79
C LYS A 60 13.87 6.28 3.92
N LEU A 61 13.38 5.74 2.81
CA LEU A 61 12.39 4.66 2.79
C LEU A 61 12.95 3.40 3.48
N ASP A 62 14.16 2.99 3.09
CA ASP A 62 14.87 1.86 3.70
C ASP A 62 15.06 2.08 5.22
N GLY A 63 15.37 3.32 5.62
CA GLY A 63 15.45 3.71 7.03
C GLY A 63 14.12 3.56 7.79
N TYR A 64 13.01 3.98 7.19
CA TYR A 64 11.67 3.84 7.77
C TYR A 64 11.21 2.39 7.87
N GLU A 65 11.51 1.55 6.87
CA GLU A 65 11.18 0.13 6.89
C GLU A 65 11.93 -0.59 8.03
N VAL A 66 13.24 -0.35 8.15
CA VAL A 66 14.05 -0.91 9.24
C VAL A 66 13.60 -0.40 10.61
N GLN A 67 13.14 0.85 10.71
CA GLN A 67 12.61 1.40 11.95
C GLN A 67 11.29 0.72 12.35
N LYS A 68 10.37 0.54 11.40
CA LYS A 68 9.11 -0.17 11.64
C LYS A 68 9.33 -1.64 12.02
N GLU A 69 10.26 -2.32 11.35
CA GLU A 69 10.60 -3.69 11.73
C GLU A 69 11.11 -3.76 13.17
N ARG A 70 12.01 -2.85 13.57
CA ARG A 70 12.50 -2.77 14.95
C ARG A 70 11.37 -2.53 15.95
N GLU A 71 10.47 -1.60 15.66
CA GLU A 71 9.31 -1.33 16.50
C GLU A 71 8.40 -2.57 16.65
N ILE A 72 8.16 -3.29 15.55
CA ILE A 72 7.41 -4.55 15.57
C ILE A 72 8.11 -5.60 16.43
N TYR A 73 9.43 -5.74 16.33
CA TYR A 73 10.18 -6.68 17.16
C TYR A 73 10.12 -6.32 18.65
N THR A 74 10.26 -5.04 19.00
CA THR A 74 10.13 -4.59 20.39
C THR A 74 8.72 -4.82 20.92
N LEU A 75 7.69 -4.45 20.17
CA LEU A 75 6.30 -4.65 20.57
C LEU A 75 5.94 -6.13 20.70
N LYS A 76 6.44 -6.98 19.80
CA LYS A 76 6.27 -8.44 19.92
C LYS A 76 6.92 -8.97 21.20
N ASN A 77 8.13 -8.53 21.52
CA ASN A 77 8.83 -8.97 22.72
C ASN A 77 8.10 -8.50 24.00
N GLU A 78 7.60 -7.26 24.01
CA GLU A 78 6.78 -6.75 25.11
C GLU A 78 5.46 -7.52 25.25
N LEU A 79 4.80 -7.83 24.14
CA LEU A 79 3.59 -8.66 24.13
C LEU A 79 3.88 -10.05 24.69
N THR A 80 4.98 -10.69 24.27
CA THR A 80 5.36 -12.01 24.80
C THR A 80 5.63 -11.94 26.31
N LYS A 81 6.35 -10.91 26.79
CA LYS A 81 6.58 -10.71 28.22
C LYS A 81 5.28 -10.49 29.00
N LEU A 82 4.38 -9.67 28.48
CA LEU A 82 3.06 -9.44 29.09
C LEU A 82 2.22 -10.72 29.10
N GLN A 83 2.24 -11.50 28.01
CA GLN A 83 1.57 -12.80 27.97
C GLN A 83 2.15 -13.77 29.02
N THR A 84 3.47 -13.82 29.20
CA THR A 84 4.09 -14.63 30.25
C THR A 84 3.71 -14.15 31.64
N GLN A 85 3.74 -12.84 31.91
CA GLN A 85 3.32 -12.30 33.21
C GLN A 85 1.85 -12.58 33.50
N VAL A 86 0.98 -12.42 32.50
CA VAL A 86 -0.45 -12.75 32.62
C VAL A 86 -0.62 -14.24 32.85
N ALA A 87 0.12 -15.10 32.15
CA ALA A 87 0.09 -16.55 32.38
C ALA A 87 0.57 -16.93 33.78
N GLU A 88 1.62 -16.30 34.31
CA GLU A 88 2.11 -16.48 35.69
C GLU A 88 1.12 -15.94 36.74
N MET A 89 0.36 -14.90 36.43
CA MET A 89 -0.73 -14.41 37.29
C MET A 89 -1.98 -15.30 37.22
N ILE A 90 -2.17 -16.03 36.12
CA ILE A 90 -3.28 -16.96 35.90
C ILE A 90 -2.92 -18.39 36.34
N GLU A 91 -1.62 -18.71 36.53
CA GLU A 91 -1.22 -19.91 37.27
C GLU A 91 -1.92 -19.85 38.63
N PRO A 92 -2.87 -20.77 38.87
CA PRO A 92 -3.69 -20.67 40.05
C PRO A 92 -2.78 -20.89 41.25
N LYS A 93 -2.97 -20.06 42.29
CA LYS A 93 -3.04 -20.63 43.63
C LYS A 93 -4.08 -21.75 43.55
N THR A 94 -3.64 -22.96 43.22
CA THR A 94 -4.43 -24.18 43.38
C THR A 94 -4.60 -24.38 44.87
N ASP A 95 -5.56 -23.68 45.43
CA ASP A 95 -6.43 -24.16 46.49
C ASP A 95 -7.65 -23.24 46.49
N GLU A 96 -8.82 -23.87 46.53
CA GLU A 96 -10.16 -23.26 46.59
C GLU A 96 -10.82 -22.89 45.23
N THR A 97 -11.36 -23.94 44.61
CA THR A 97 -12.74 -23.98 44.10
C THR A 97 -13.23 -22.81 43.22
N ALA A 98 -13.17 -22.99 41.90
CA ALA A 98 -14.18 -22.42 41.02
C ALA A 98 -14.37 -23.32 39.80
N ILE A 99 -15.58 -23.88 39.70
CA ILE A 99 -16.05 -24.72 38.61
C ILE A 99 -15.95 -23.90 37.31
N VAL A 100 -15.03 -24.28 36.41
CA VAL A 100 -14.94 -23.71 35.06
C VAL A 100 -16.12 -24.27 34.26
N SER A 101 -17.18 -23.49 34.19
CA SER A 101 -18.26 -23.69 33.22
C SER A 101 -17.70 -23.44 31.83
N ASN A 102 -17.66 -24.48 30.98
CA ASN A 102 -17.44 -24.33 29.54
C ASN A 102 -18.45 -23.30 28.99
N PRO A 103 -18.02 -22.18 28.37
CA PRO A 103 -18.97 -21.31 27.68
C PRO A 103 -19.54 -22.05 26.45
N PRO A 104 -20.84 -21.91 26.17
CA PRO A 104 -21.50 -22.63 25.08
C PRO A 104 -20.93 -22.26 23.70
N LYS A 105 -20.96 -23.24 22.79
CA LYS A 105 -20.30 -23.25 21.47
C LYS A 105 -20.74 -22.17 20.46
N ASP A 106 -21.70 -21.32 20.80
CA ASP A 106 -22.40 -20.45 19.84
C ASP A 106 -22.30 -18.95 20.13
N GLU A 107 -21.57 -18.54 21.17
CA GLU A 107 -21.42 -17.12 21.48
C GLU A 107 -20.27 -16.48 20.70
N LEU A 108 -20.61 -15.43 19.96
CA LEU A 108 -19.67 -14.55 19.26
C LEU A 108 -18.75 -13.88 20.29
N PRO A 109 -17.45 -13.68 19.97
CA PRO A 109 -16.54 -13.06 20.91
C PRO A 109 -17.07 -11.71 21.39
N GLU A 110 -17.24 -11.55 22.70
CA GLU A 110 -17.83 -10.32 23.27
C GLU A 110 -17.05 -9.05 22.88
N PHE A 111 -15.75 -9.19 22.64
CA PHE A 111 -14.84 -8.13 22.21
C PHE A 111 -15.00 -7.67 20.76
N LEU A 112 -15.73 -8.43 19.91
CA LEU A 112 -15.99 -7.99 18.55
C LEU A 112 -16.86 -6.74 18.58
N GLN A 113 -16.46 -5.71 17.84
CA GLN A 113 -17.33 -4.56 17.62
C GLN A 113 -18.64 -5.05 16.98
N PRO A 114 -19.79 -4.40 17.24
CA PRO A 114 -21.10 -4.85 16.76
C PRO A 114 -21.11 -5.15 15.25
N LYS A 115 -20.40 -4.34 14.46
CA LYS A 115 -20.22 -4.52 13.01
C LYS A 115 -19.62 -5.89 12.64
N TYR A 116 -18.62 -6.36 13.37
CA TYR A 116 -17.95 -7.65 13.11
C TYR A 116 -18.73 -8.85 13.67
N LYS A 117 -19.56 -8.64 14.70
CA LYS A 117 -20.50 -9.67 15.16
C LYS A 117 -21.53 -9.98 14.07
N GLU A 118 -22.07 -8.93 13.43
CA GLU A 118 -23.02 -9.11 12.33
C GLU A 118 -22.37 -9.80 11.11
N VAL A 119 -21.12 -9.45 10.77
CA VAL A 119 -20.35 -10.15 9.72
C VAL A 119 -20.19 -11.64 10.06
N ALA A 120 -19.81 -11.97 11.29
CA ALA A 120 -19.60 -13.35 11.72
C ALA A 120 -20.91 -14.16 11.73
N GLU A 121 -22.02 -13.58 12.19
CA GLU A 121 -23.34 -14.23 12.16
C GLU A 121 -23.81 -14.54 10.74
N ARG A 122 -23.56 -13.63 9.80
CA ARG A 122 -23.92 -13.82 8.38
C ARG A 122 -23.02 -14.86 7.71
N LEU A 123 -21.72 -14.85 7.99
CA LEU A 123 -20.80 -15.90 7.53
C LEU A 123 -21.17 -17.28 8.10
N LEU A 124 -21.62 -17.35 9.36
CA LEU A 124 -22.11 -18.59 9.98
C LEU A 124 -23.43 -19.07 9.37
N ARG A 125 -24.29 -18.15 8.92
CA ARG A 125 -25.51 -18.44 8.14
C ARG A 125 -25.22 -18.89 6.71
N GLY A 126 -23.99 -18.73 6.23
CA GLY A 126 -23.58 -19.11 4.87
C GLY A 126 -23.80 -18.02 3.83
N ASP A 127 -24.00 -16.77 4.26
CA ASP A 127 -24.12 -15.63 3.36
C ASP A 127 -22.82 -15.38 2.61
N ASP A 128 -22.95 -14.89 1.37
CA ASP A 128 -21.79 -14.63 0.52
C ASP A 128 -20.95 -13.46 1.06
N ALA A 129 -19.63 -13.65 1.09
CA ALA A 129 -18.69 -12.66 1.57
C ALA A 129 -18.78 -11.36 0.76
N HIS A 130 -19.08 -11.43 -0.53
CA HIS A 130 -19.23 -10.24 -1.38
C HIS A 130 -20.49 -9.43 -1.06
N ALA A 131 -21.60 -10.11 -0.79
CA ALA A 131 -22.83 -9.47 -0.32
C ALA A 131 -22.62 -8.78 1.05
N ILE A 132 -21.96 -9.45 1.99
CA ILE A 132 -21.66 -8.90 3.32
C ILE A 132 -20.79 -7.64 3.23
N MET A 133 -19.76 -7.65 2.36
CA MET A 133 -18.89 -6.48 2.16
C MET A 133 -19.67 -5.25 1.69
N MET A 134 -20.56 -5.44 0.70
CA MET A 134 -21.36 -4.37 0.11
C MET A 134 -22.41 -3.82 1.09
N GLU A 135 -23.09 -4.70 1.83
CA GLU A 135 -24.18 -4.31 2.73
C GLU A 135 -23.69 -3.67 4.03
N LEU A 136 -22.61 -4.20 4.61
CA LEU A 136 -22.08 -3.70 5.88
C LEU A 136 -20.96 -2.67 5.69
N ASN A 137 -20.62 -2.32 4.45
CA ASN A 137 -19.50 -1.45 4.10
C ASN A 137 -18.21 -1.88 4.82
N VAL A 138 -17.92 -3.18 4.72
CA VAL A 138 -16.79 -3.86 5.39
C VAL A 138 -15.75 -4.19 4.33
N GLY A 139 -14.48 -3.97 4.64
CA GLY A 139 -13.39 -4.26 3.71
C GLY A 139 -13.17 -5.76 3.49
N TYR A 140 -12.64 -6.15 2.34
CA TYR A 140 -12.30 -7.56 2.05
C TYR A 140 -11.40 -8.19 3.12
N GLY A 141 -10.38 -7.45 3.57
CA GLY A 141 -9.50 -7.90 4.65
C GLY A 141 -10.20 -8.07 6.01
N GLU A 142 -11.24 -7.31 6.29
CA GLU A 142 -12.02 -7.42 7.53
C GLU A 142 -12.89 -8.69 7.54
N VAL A 143 -13.50 -9.04 6.41
CA VAL A 143 -14.28 -10.27 6.26
C VAL A 143 -13.38 -11.50 6.34
N ASP A 144 -12.20 -11.47 5.71
CA ASP A 144 -11.24 -12.57 5.76
C ASP A 144 -10.66 -12.78 7.17
N LEU A 145 -10.45 -11.71 7.95
CA LEU A 145 -10.06 -11.81 9.35
C LEU A 145 -11.14 -12.52 10.18
N VAL A 146 -12.40 -12.12 10.04
CA VAL A 146 -13.52 -12.76 10.76
C VAL A 146 -13.66 -14.24 10.35
N LYS A 147 -13.54 -14.53 9.06
CA LYS A 147 -13.55 -15.90 8.53
C LYS A 147 -12.39 -16.73 9.08
N GLY A 148 -11.19 -16.17 9.15
CA GLY A 148 -10.01 -16.82 9.72
C GLY A 148 -10.16 -17.11 11.22
N LEU A 149 -10.75 -16.18 11.98
CA LEU A 149 -11.07 -16.38 13.40
C LEU A 149 -12.08 -17.52 13.60
N LEU A 150 -13.12 -17.57 12.76
CA LEU A 150 -14.11 -18.65 12.79
C LEU A 150 -13.50 -20.01 12.41
N GLN A 151 -12.59 -20.05 11.42
CA GLN A 151 -11.94 -21.28 10.97
C GLN A 151 -10.89 -21.80 11.95
N SER A 152 -10.09 -20.91 12.56
CA SER A 152 -9.10 -21.26 13.60
C SER A 152 -9.76 -21.96 14.79
N ARG A 153 -10.97 -21.51 15.18
CA ARG A 153 -11.77 -22.16 16.24
C ARG A 153 -12.24 -23.57 15.87
N ARG A 154 -12.52 -23.83 14.58
CA ARG A 154 -12.96 -25.16 14.10
C ARG A 154 -11.82 -26.19 14.09
N MET A 155 -10.56 -25.76 13.96
CA MET A 155 -9.40 -26.66 13.97
C MET A 155 -8.88 -27.04 15.36
N HIS A 156 -9.29 -26.32 16.41
CA HIS A 156 -8.94 -26.61 17.80
C HIS A 156 -10.05 -27.36 18.58
N SER A 157 -11.02 -27.94 17.87
CA SER A 157 -12.01 -28.91 18.39
C SER A 157 -11.61 -30.34 18.00
#